data_AF-A0A9P7K0A3-F1
#
_entry.id   AF-A0A9P7K0A3-F1
#
_cell.length_a   1.000
_cell.length_b   1.000
_cell.length_c   1.000
_cell.angle_alpha   90.00
_cell.angle_beta   90.00
_cell.angle_gamma   90.00
#
_symmetry.space_group_name_H-M   'P 1'
#
loop_
_entity.id
_entity.type
_entity.pdbx_description
1 polymer ?
#
loop_
_entity_poly.entity_id
_entity_poly.type
_entity_poly.pdbx_seq_one_letter_code
_entity_poly.pdbx_strand_id
1 'polypeptide(L)'
;MSSSTFGEWLLIHYASIKSRSPNEGRRRWKLQVAQKFWASSEKMLSSVSTEQITILFTYDPRHSNISQTTAVVTDGDAEFHIDSDPFDEASTNREELGILLRTDFSDEAAWLAFCSRLEEGEKEFADSPLEEDDMTMDDQLEPNKASPSGTAATTTTVEDGSHESDDDSENSLSAIFHIINPSLSQERALITNISNLAALRLFNDVDVRQAPIPPPDTKRIRPPNRLVDSGGWQEVYVGKNLWIYDAKSNSDQCVRVVSPSSSDMYGTATADSWRARVSHICELQVNLSSGAMKIDFGGLDRWDYAERQRNMREAVTPGVL
;
A
#
# COMPACT_ATOMS: atom_id res chain seq x y z
N MET A 1 -17.97 -9.35 6.33
CA MET A 1 -17.45 -7.98 6.53
C MET A 1 -18.60 -7.01 6.31
N SER A 2 -18.75 -5.95 7.10
CA SER A 2 -19.77 -4.94 6.80
C SER A 2 -19.43 -4.27 5.48
N SER A 3 -20.36 -4.29 4.51
CA SER A 3 -20.21 -3.54 3.26
C SER A 3 -19.90 -2.07 3.57
N SER A 4 -18.81 -1.54 3.02
CA SER A 4 -18.52 -0.11 3.17
C SER A 4 -19.55 0.69 2.37
N THR A 5 -19.93 1.88 2.84
CA THR A 5 -20.87 2.77 2.11
C THR A 5 -20.38 3.05 0.69
N PHE A 6 -19.07 3.14 0.49
CA PHE A 6 -18.49 3.28 -0.85
C PHE A 6 -18.57 2.00 -1.69
N GLY A 7 -18.47 0.82 -1.07
CA GLY A 7 -18.70 -0.46 -1.73
C GLY A 7 -20.10 -0.56 -2.34
N GLU A 8 -21.14 -0.14 -1.60
CA GLU A 8 -22.51 -0.05 -2.12
C GLU A 8 -22.62 0.96 -3.27
N TRP A 9 -21.96 2.11 -3.13
CA TRP A 9 -21.92 3.13 -4.19
C TRP A 9 -21.21 2.63 -5.46
N LEU A 10 -20.15 1.84 -5.32
CA LEU A 10 -19.46 1.15 -6.41
C LEU A 10 -20.42 0.20 -7.14
N LEU A 11 -21.12 -0.68 -6.42
CA LEU A 11 -22.07 -1.62 -7.01
C LEU A 11 -23.14 -0.94 -7.88
N ILE A 12 -23.62 0.24 -7.48
CA ILE A 12 -24.67 0.98 -8.19
C ILE A 12 -24.13 1.66 -9.46
N HIS A 13 -22.92 2.22 -9.40
CA HIS A 13 -22.45 3.15 -10.43
C HIS A 13 -21.39 2.58 -11.39
N TYR A 14 -20.69 1.53 -11.00
CA TYR A 14 -19.52 1.03 -11.70
C TYR A 14 -19.84 0.54 -13.13
N ALA A 15 -20.83 -0.33 -13.31
CA ALA A 15 -21.21 -0.86 -14.63
C ALA A 15 -21.62 0.26 -15.63
N SER A 16 -22.30 1.30 -15.13
CA SER A 16 -22.68 2.45 -15.96
C SER A 16 -21.48 3.31 -16.38
N ILE A 17 -20.42 3.38 -15.56
CA ILE A 17 -19.18 4.08 -15.90
C ILE A 17 -18.35 3.25 -16.88
N LYS A 18 -18.14 1.96 -16.59
CA LYS A 18 -17.42 1.02 -17.45
C LYS A 18 -17.95 1.00 -18.87
N SER A 19 -19.27 0.94 -19.04
CA SER A 19 -19.91 0.95 -20.37
C SER A 19 -19.70 2.22 -21.20
N ARG A 20 -19.37 3.36 -20.56
CA ARG A 20 -19.07 4.62 -21.27
C ARG A 20 -17.62 4.75 -21.69
N SER A 21 -16.71 4.08 -20.98
CA SER A 21 -15.26 4.17 -21.17
C SER A 21 -14.60 2.79 -21.11
N PRO A 22 -14.96 1.81 -21.98
CA PRO A 22 -14.57 0.41 -21.83
C PRO A 22 -13.05 0.13 -21.93
N ASN A 23 -12.23 1.12 -22.31
CA ASN A 23 -10.79 0.95 -22.51
C ASN A 23 -9.93 1.59 -21.39
N GLU A 24 -10.54 2.18 -20.35
CA GLU A 24 -9.78 2.93 -19.33
C GLU A 24 -9.25 2.06 -18.17
N GLY A 25 -9.80 0.86 -17.96
CA GLY A 25 -9.40 -0.06 -16.89
C GLY A 25 -10.11 0.17 -15.55
N ARG A 26 -10.03 -0.85 -14.68
CA ARG A 26 -10.68 -0.91 -13.36
C ARG A 26 -10.41 0.32 -12.49
N ARG A 27 -9.13 0.70 -12.31
CA ARG A 27 -8.74 1.79 -11.39
C ARG A 27 -9.33 3.13 -11.80
N ARG A 28 -9.37 3.39 -13.11
CA ARG A 28 -9.99 4.61 -13.67
C ARG A 28 -11.49 4.62 -13.48
N TRP A 29 -12.17 3.50 -13.71
CA TRP A 29 -13.61 3.43 -13.46
C TRP A 29 -13.94 3.64 -11.98
N LYS A 30 -13.21 3.01 -11.06
CA LYS A 30 -13.38 3.25 -9.61
C LYS A 30 -13.10 4.72 -9.24
N LEU A 31 -12.10 5.35 -9.84
CA LEU A 31 -11.80 6.77 -9.64
C LEU A 31 -12.94 7.68 -10.12
N GLN A 32 -13.54 7.40 -11.27
CA GLN A 32 -14.72 8.14 -11.72
C GLN A 32 -15.93 7.93 -10.79
N VAL A 33 -16.12 6.72 -10.25
CA VAL A 33 -17.16 6.45 -9.25
C VAL A 33 -16.91 7.26 -7.98
N ALA A 34 -15.67 7.30 -7.49
CA ALA A 34 -15.26 8.12 -6.35
C ALA A 34 -15.51 9.62 -6.61
N GLN A 35 -15.18 10.13 -7.79
CA GLN A 35 -15.48 11.51 -8.16
C GLN A 35 -17.00 11.82 -8.10
N LYS A 36 -17.85 10.90 -8.55
CA LYS A 36 -19.31 11.04 -8.41
C LYS A 36 -19.77 11.00 -6.95
N PHE A 37 -19.15 10.17 -6.13
CA PHE A 37 -19.40 10.13 -4.68
C PHE A 37 -19.15 11.50 -4.07
N TRP A 38 -17.96 12.08 -4.30
CA TRP A 38 -17.59 13.40 -3.75
C TRP A 38 -18.50 14.53 -4.25
N ALA A 39 -18.84 14.55 -5.55
CA ALA A 39 -19.74 15.56 -6.11
C ALA A 39 -21.18 15.45 -5.57
N SER A 40 -21.62 14.25 -5.19
CA SER A 40 -22.95 14.03 -4.60
C SER A 40 -22.97 14.47 -3.13
N SER A 41 -21.91 14.15 -2.40
CA SER A 41 -21.72 14.57 -1.01
C SER A 41 -21.68 16.08 -0.86
N GLU A 42 -20.99 16.81 -1.74
CA GLU A 42 -20.98 18.28 -1.73
C GLU A 42 -22.38 18.88 -1.93
N LYS A 43 -23.17 18.32 -2.87
CA LYS A 43 -24.55 18.76 -3.09
C LYS A 43 -25.43 18.47 -1.88
N MET A 44 -25.31 17.28 -1.30
CA MET A 44 -26.06 16.91 -0.11
C MET A 44 -25.71 17.84 1.07
N LEU A 45 -24.42 18.06 1.33
CA LEU A 45 -23.91 18.96 2.36
C LEU A 45 -24.35 20.42 2.14
N SER A 46 -24.47 20.87 0.88
CA SER A 46 -24.97 22.21 0.56
C SER A 46 -26.48 22.40 0.79
N SER A 47 -27.24 21.30 0.80
CA SER A 47 -28.70 21.31 0.92
C SER A 47 -29.24 21.05 2.33
N VAL A 48 -28.39 20.56 3.24
CA VAL A 48 -28.80 20.12 4.58
C VAL A 48 -28.10 20.97 5.65
N SER A 49 -28.89 21.51 6.59
CA SER A 49 -28.36 22.17 7.80
C SER A 49 -27.41 21.22 8.55
N THR A 50 -26.25 21.73 8.99
CA THR A 50 -25.16 20.97 9.64
C THR A 50 -25.61 19.99 10.74
N GLU A 51 -26.73 20.24 11.40
CA GLU A 51 -27.30 19.38 12.46
C GLU A 51 -27.97 18.10 11.94
N GLN A 52 -28.48 18.07 10.70
CA GLN A 52 -29.17 16.90 10.13
C GLN A 52 -28.21 15.91 9.44
N ILE A 53 -27.02 16.37 9.02
CA ILE A 53 -26.01 15.51 8.36
C ILE A 53 -25.48 14.45 9.32
N THR A 54 -25.31 14.79 10.60
CA THR A 54 -24.91 13.82 11.63
C THR A 54 -25.96 12.71 11.76
N ILE A 55 -27.25 13.02 11.65
CA ILE A 55 -28.32 12.00 11.81
C ILE A 55 -28.42 11.08 10.58
N LEU A 56 -28.10 11.57 9.37
CA LEU A 56 -28.15 10.78 8.14
C LEU A 56 -26.99 9.78 7.98
N PHE A 57 -25.83 10.06 8.58
CA PHE A 57 -24.64 9.21 8.50
C PHE A 57 -24.22 8.57 9.83
N THR A 58 -24.81 8.95 10.96
CA THR A 58 -24.71 8.15 12.18
C THR A 58 -25.63 6.95 12.00
N TYR A 59 -25.06 5.90 11.41
CA TYR A 59 -25.69 4.60 11.31
C TYR A 59 -26.05 4.13 12.72
N ASP A 60 -27.32 4.26 13.12
CA ASP A 60 -27.84 3.54 14.28
C ASP A 60 -28.15 2.11 13.81
N PRO A 61 -27.35 1.10 14.17
CA PRO A 61 -27.54 -0.28 13.71
C PRO A 61 -28.86 -0.91 14.19
N ARG A 62 -29.70 -0.19 14.95
CA ARG A 62 -30.96 -0.69 15.52
C ARG A 62 -32.23 -0.26 14.80
N HIS A 63 -32.15 0.58 13.76
CA HIS A 63 -33.34 1.19 13.14
C HIS A 63 -33.53 0.99 11.62
N SER A 64 -32.93 -0.03 11.01
CA SER A 64 -33.14 -0.36 9.59
C SER A 64 -34.41 -1.19 9.33
N ASN A 65 -35.58 -0.56 9.39
CA ASN A 65 -36.85 -1.11 8.89
C ASN A 65 -37.20 -0.55 7.49
N ILE A 66 -36.22 -0.48 6.58
CA ILE A 66 -36.50 -0.17 5.17
C ILE A 66 -36.76 -1.50 4.48
N SER A 67 -37.99 -1.69 3.98
CA SER A 67 -38.40 -2.85 3.20
C SER A 67 -37.50 -3.01 1.97
N GLN A 68 -36.52 -3.89 2.12
CA GLN A 68 -35.63 -4.41 1.09
C GLN A 68 -36.45 -5.08 -0.01
N THR A 69 -36.61 -4.39 -1.13
CA THR A 69 -36.73 -5.05 -2.44
C THR A 69 -35.36 -5.05 -3.10
N THR A 70 -34.32 -5.41 -2.34
CA THR A 70 -32.98 -5.63 -2.85
C THR A 70 -32.91 -7.09 -3.27
N ALA A 71 -32.80 -7.31 -4.58
CA ALA A 71 -32.30 -8.58 -5.08
C ALA A 71 -31.08 -8.95 -4.25
N VAL A 72 -31.09 -10.17 -3.69
CA VAL A 72 -29.96 -10.75 -2.99
C VAL A 72 -28.86 -10.89 -4.04
N VAL A 73 -28.06 -9.83 -4.20
CA VAL A 73 -26.76 -9.92 -4.86
C VAL A 73 -25.95 -10.78 -3.90
N THR A 74 -25.91 -12.06 -4.22
CA THR A 74 -25.04 -13.01 -3.54
C THR A 74 -23.62 -12.46 -3.62
N ASP A 75 -22.86 -12.68 -2.57
CA ASP A 75 -21.46 -12.28 -2.33
C ASP A 75 -20.46 -12.84 -3.38
N GLY A 76 -20.96 -13.28 -4.54
CA GLY A 76 -20.17 -13.75 -5.67
C GLY A 76 -19.65 -12.57 -6.45
N ASP A 77 -18.35 -12.32 -6.28
CA ASP A 77 -17.47 -11.54 -7.15
C ASP A 77 -18.14 -10.33 -7.81
N ALA A 78 -18.27 -9.26 -7.04
CA ALA A 78 -18.66 -7.98 -7.61
C ALA A 78 -17.78 -7.70 -8.84
N GLU A 79 -18.40 -7.39 -9.98
CA GLU A 79 -17.78 -7.33 -11.32
C GLU A 79 -16.45 -6.55 -11.33
N PHE A 80 -16.33 -5.54 -10.48
CA PHE A 80 -15.13 -4.72 -10.38
C PHE A 80 -13.90 -5.44 -9.80
N HIS A 81 -14.01 -6.58 -9.14
CA HIS A 81 -12.83 -7.32 -8.63
C HIS A 81 -12.13 -8.17 -9.70
N ILE A 82 -12.88 -8.61 -10.72
CA ILE A 82 -12.38 -9.48 -11.79
C ILE A 82 -11.96 -8.71 -13.04
N ASP A 83 -12.32 -7.42 -13.12
CA ASP A 83 -11.95 -6.57 -14.23
C ASP A 83 -10.45 -6.26 -14.23
N SER A 84 -9.81 -6.48 -15.38
CA SER A 84 -8.40 -6.17 -15.60
C SER A 84 -8.15 -4.67 -15.67
N ASP A 85 -6.95 -4.26 -15.27
CA ASP A 85 -6.43 -2.91 -15.40
C ASP A 85 -5.07 -2.92 -16.12
N PRO A 86 -4.76 -1.89 -16.95
CA PRO A 86 -3.49 -1.83 -17.68
C PRO A 86 -2.24 -1.95 -16.81
N PHE A 87 -2.32 -1.60 -15.52
CA PHE A 87 -1.18 -1.65 -14.60
C PHE A 87 -1.18 -2.87 -13.67
N ASP A 88 -2.09 -3.84 -13.82
CA ASP A 88 -2.16 -5.01 -12.93
C ASP A 88 -0.88 -5.86 -12.96
N GLU A 89 -0.30 -6.06 -14.15
CA GLU A 89 0.98 -6.77 -14.32
C GLU A 89 2.17 -6.05 -13.67
N ALA A 90 2.07 -4.74 -13.47
CA ALA A 90 3.10 -3.93 -12.81
C ALA A 90 2.84 -3.75 -11.30
N SER A 91 1.71 -4.26 -10.78
CA SER A 91 1.28 -4.00 -9.41
C SER A 91 0.65 -5.21 -8.73
N THR A 92 -0.64 -5.47 -8.98
CA THR A 92 -1.46 -6.47 -8.26
C THR A 92 -0.96 -7.89 -8.47
N ASN A 93 -0.52 -8.23 -9.69
CA ASN A 93 -0.17 -9.61 -10.06
C ASN A 93 1.27 -9.99 -9.68
N ARG A 94 1.99 -9.07 -9.05
CA ARG A 94 3.40 -9.22 -8.68
C ARG A 94 3.53 -9.82 -7.28
N GLU A 95 4.59 -10.56 -7.02
CA GLU A 95 4.85 -11.14 -5.69
C GLU A 95 5.62 -10.18 -4.77
N GLU A 96 6.35 -9.24 -5.36
CA GLU A 96 7.20 -8.29 -4.65
C GLU A 96 6.39 -7.44 -3.65
N LEU A 97 6.97 -7.11 -2.50
CA LEU A 97 6.26 -6.46 -1.41
C LEU A 97 5.91 -4.98 -1.70
N GLY A 98 6.77 -4.29 -2.45
CA GLY A 98 6.63 -2.88 -2.79
C GLY A 98 6.87 -2.59 -4.27
N ILE A 99 6.50 -1.39 -4.70
CA ILE A 99 6.78 -0.90 -6.05
C ILE A 99 7.71 0.32 -5.96
N LEU A 100 8.87 0.23 -6.60
CA LEU A 100 9.79 1.36 -6.77
C LEU A 100 9.58 2.00 -8.15
N LEU A 101 9.08 3.22 -8.16
CA LEU A 101 8.76 3.99 -9.36
C LEU A 101 9.81 5.08 -9.63
N ARG A 102 10.50 4.98 -10.77
CA ARG A 102 11.39 6.05 -11.25
C ARG A 102 10.60 7.13 -11.98
N THR A 103 10.57 8.33 -11.41
CA THR A 103 9.85 9.50 -11.96
C THR A 103 10.79 10.60 -12.45
N ASP A 104 12.09 10.49 -12.18
CA ASP A 104 13.12 11.36 -12.74
C ASP A 104 14.16 10.55 -13.52
N PHE A 105 14.48 11.04 -14.72
CA PHE A 105 15.37 10.38 -15.67
C PHE A 105 16.56 11.28 -16.05
N SER A 106 16.85 12.30 -15.25
CA SER A 106 17.86 13.32 -15.58
C SER A 106 19.30 12.87 -15.31
N ASP A 107 19.50 11.90 -14.41
CA ASP A 107 20.81 11.38 -14.02
C ASP A 107 20.80 9.84 -14.00
N GLU A 108 21.42 9.22 -15.00
CA GLU A 108 21.50 7.75 -15.08
C GLU A 108 22.57 7.18 -14.14
N ALA A 109 23.64 7.92 -13.87
CA ALA A 109 24.70 7.45 -12.99
C ALA A 109 24.21 7.39 -11.53
N ALA A 110 23.46 8.40 -11.09
CA ALA A 110 22.86 8.42 -9.77
C ALA A 110 21.78 7.34 -9.60
N TRP A 111 21.04 7.02 -10.66
CA TRP A 111 20.08 5.92 -10.69
C TRP A 111 20.76 4.56 -10.57
N LEU A 112 21.81 4.29 -11.35
CA LEU A 112 22.55 3.03 -11.27
C LEU A 112 23.22 2.85 -9.90
N ALA A 113 23.77 3.91 -9.32
CA ALA A 113 24.32 3.88 -7.97
C ALA A 113 23.24 3.58 -6.90
N PHE A 114 22.02 4.08 -7.11
CA PHE A 114 20.88 3.76 -6.25
C PHE A 114 20.50 2.28 -6.37
N CYS A 115 20.35 1.76 -7.59
CA CYS A 115 20.02 0.35 -7.84
C CYS A 115 21.06 -0.59 -7.24
N SER A 116 22.36 -0.31 -7.42
CA SER A 116 23.43 -1.11 -6.84
C SER A 116 23.32 -1.23 -5.31
N ARG A 117 22.97 -0.14 -4.62
CA ARG A 117 22.77 -0.16 -3.15
C ARG A 117 21.47 -0.84 -2.74
N LEU A 118 20.45 -0.77 -3.59
CA LEU A 118 19.20 -1.48 -3.35
C LEU A 118 19.43 -2.99 -3.45
N GLU A 119 20.15 -3.45 -4.47
CA GLU A 119 20.53 -4.85 -4.66
C GLU A 119 21.36 -5.38 -3.48
N GLU A 120 22.33 -4.59 -2.99
CA GLU A 120 23.07 -4.90 -1.75
C GLU A 120 22.12 -5.11 -0.56
N GLY A 121 21.17 -4.18 -0.37
CA GLY A 121 20.18 -4.27 0.70
C GLY A 121 19.23 -5.45 0.55
N GLU A 122 18.78 -5.80 -0.67
CA GLU A 122 17.94 -6.98 -0.90
C GLU A 122 18.72 -8.28 -0.65
N LYS A 123 20.00 -8.33 -1.02
CA LYS A 123 20.87 -9.48 -0.76
C LYS A 123 21.06 -9.76 0.74
N GLU A 124 21.16 -8.73 1.58
CA GLU A 124 21.25 -8.90 3.04
C GLU A 124 20.03 -9.63 3.62
N PHE A 125 18.84 -9.44 3.05
CA PHE A 125 17.63 -10.18 3.44
C PHE A 125 17.59 -11.58 2.86
N ALA A 126 18.22 -11.80 1.70
CA ALA A 126 18.28 -13.10 1.08
C ALA A 126 19.25 -14.06 1.78
N ASP A 127 20.39 -13.52 2.24
CA ASP A 127 21.47 -14.28 2.85
C ASP A 127 21.23 -14.56 4.35
N SER A 128 20.27 -13.88 4.99
CA SER A 128 19.94 -14.14 6.39
C SER A 128 19.33 -15.54 6.47
N PRO A 129 20.03 -16.53 7.05
CA PRO A 129 19.42 -17.83 7.29
C PRO A 129 18.18 -17.53 8.11
N LEU A 130 17.01 -17.99 7.64
CA LEU A 130 15.93 -18.22 8.57
C LEU A 130 16.56 -19.14 9.59
N GLU A 131 16.94 -18.60 10.76
CA GLU A 131 17.32 -19.41 11.89
C GLU A 131 16.09 -20.28 12.08
N GLU A 132 16.14 -21.49 11.51
CA GLU A 132 15.19 -22.55 11.74
C GLU A 132 15.23 -22.66 13.23
N ASP A 133 14.22 -22.05 13.84
CA ASP A 133 14.02 -21.94 15.26
C ASP A 133 14.04 -23.39 15.73
N ASP A 134 15.22 -23.80 16.19
CA ASP A 134 15.54 -25.07 16.80
C ASP A 134 14.81 -25.07 18.13
N MET A 135 13.48 -25.03 18.04
CA MET A 135 12.55 -25.43 19.07
C MET A 135 12.57 -26.96 19.17
N THR A 136 13.78 -27.55 19.19
CA THR A 136 14.00 -28.69 20.06
C THR A 136 13.78 -28.19 21.48
N MET A 137 12.52 -28.23 21.90
CA MET A 137 12.15 -28.35 23.30
C MET A 137 12.79 -29.65 23.79
N ASP A 138 14.08 -29.59 24.12
CA ASP A 138 14.78 -30.61 24.89
C ASP A 138 14.11 -30.63 26.26
N ASP A 139 13.25 -31.62 26.42
CA ASP A 139 12.54 -32.01 27.61
C ASP A 139 13.57 -32.43 28.67
N GLN A 140 14.19 -31.45 29.32
CA GLN A 140 15.20 -31.71 30.34
C GLN A 140 14.55 -32.10 31.67
N LEU A 141 14.44 -33.42 31.80
CA LEU A 141 14.33 -34.20 33.03
C LEU A 141 15.27 -33.72 34.14
N GLU A 142 14.74 -33.81 35.36
CA GLU A 142 15.33 -33.47 36.66
C GLU A 142 16.77 -33.95 36.93
N PRO A 143 17.51 -33.27 37.84
CA PRO A 143 18.90 -33.57 38.13
C PRO A 143 19.04 -34.67 39.19
N ASN A 144 19.92 -35.67 38.97
CA ASN A 144 20.46 -36.44 40.09
C ASN A 144 21.90 -36.91 39.89
N LYS A 145 22.73 -36.51 40.87
CA LYS A 145 23.89 -37.18 41.49
C LYS A 145 24.93 -37.91 40.63
N ALA A 146 26.10 -37.27 40.58
CA ALA A 146 27.47 -37.77 40.71
C ALA A 146 27.73 -39.30 40.79
N SER A 147 28.58 -39.82 39.90
CA SER A 147 29.92 -40.39 40.17
C SER A 147 30.48 -41.24 38.99
N PRO A 148 31.79 -41.57 38.96
CA PRO A 148 32.58 -41.60 37.71
C PRO A 148 33.04 -43.01 37.25
N SER A 149 33.73 -43.02 36.10
CA SER A 149 34.87 -43.88 35.70
C SER A 149 34.66 -44.80 34.49
N GLY A 150 35.63 -44.82 33.56
CA GLY A 150 36.01 -46.05 32.84
C GLY A 150 36.02 -46.07 31.30
N THR A 151 37.10 -45.58 30.69
CA THR A 151 37.99 -46.25 29.71
C THR A 151 37.47 -46.98 28.44
N ALA A 152 37.95 -46.48 27.29
CA ALA A 152 38.52 -47.13 26.09
C ALA A 152 37.67 -47.82 24.99
N ALA A 153 37.75 -47.18 23.81
CA ALA A 153 38.30 -47.66 22.54
C ALA A 153 37.44 -48.47 21.53
N THR A 154 37.69 -48.14 20.25
CA THR A 154 37.66 -48.99 19.04
C THR A 154 36.31 -49.02 18.28
N THR A 155 36.14 -48.96 16.95
CA THR A 155 36.87 -48.60 15.70
C THR A 155 35.83 -48.86 14.57
N THR A 156 36.02 -48.29 13.37
CA THR A 156 35.56 -48.78 12.03
C THR A 156 34.05 -48.74 11.69
N THR A 157 33.53 -48.45 10.48
CA THR A 157 34.00 -48.00 9.15
C THR A 157 32.77 -47.82 8.22
N VAL A 158 32.90 -46.93 7.22
CA VAL A 158 32.29 -46.82 5.86
C VAL A 158 30.98 -47.55 5.47
N GLU A 159 30.07 -46.83 4.81
CA GLU A 159 29.65 -46.98 3.39
C GLU A 159 28.44 -46.05 3.14
N ASP A 160 28.58 -45.02 2.29
CA ASP A 160 28.38 -45.03 0.83
C ASP A 160 26.90 -44.91 0.43
N GLY A 161 26.58 -43.77 -0.16
CA GLY A 161 25.23 -43.34 -0.50
C GLY A 161 25.27 -41.99 -1.20
N SER A 162 26.00 -41.96 -2.31
CA SER A 162 26.06 -40.85 -3.25
C SER A 162 24.66 -40.54 -3.81
N HIS A 163 24.11 -39.40 -3.39
CA HIS A 163 23.02 -38.74 -4.09
C HIS A 163 23.46 -37.29 -4.37
N GLU A 164 24.27 -37.15 -5.42
CA GLU A 164 24.41 -35.86 -6.11
C GLU A 164 23.07 -35.56 -6.78
N SER A 165 22.27 -34.76 -6.10
CA SER A 165 21.20 -34.01 -6.73
C SER A 165 21.54 -32.55 -6.49
N ASP A 166 22.47 -32.03 -7.30
CA ASP A 166 22.66 -30.60 -7.59
C ASP A 166 21.37 -30.07 -8.25
N ASP A 167 20.30 -30.02 -7.46
CA ASP A 167 19.21 -29.09 -7.73
C ASP A 167 19.47 -27.92 -6.78
N ASP A 168 20.54 -27.17 -7.09
CA ASP A 168 20.71 -25.77 -6.75
C ASP A 168 19.57 -24.98 -7.42
N SER A 169 18.33 -25.33 -7.06
CA SER A 169 17.21 -24.41 -7.12
C SER A 169 17.53 -23.36 -6.08
N GLU A 170 18.47 -22.47 -6.44
CA GLU A 170 18.76 -21.23 -5.75
C GLU A 170 17.40 -20.68 -5.35
N ASN A 171 17.12 -20.77 -4.06
CA ASN A 171 15.94 -20.26 -3.42
C ASN A 171 16.10 -18.74 -3.44
N SER A 172 16.10 -18.19 -4.65
CA SER A 172 16.27 -16.80 -4.98
C SER A 172 15.03 -16.14 -4.43
N LEU A 173 15.15 -15.72 -3.18
CA LEU A 173 14.09 -15.04 -2.47
C LEU A 173 13.57 -13.93 -3.38
N SER A 174 12.26 -13.92 -3.59
CA SER A 174 11.61 -12.96 -4.48
C SER A 174 12.04 -11.56 -4.07
N ALA A 175 12.42 -10.74 -5.06
CA ALA A 175 12.85 -9.36 -4.83
C ALA A 175 11.84 -8.62 -3.94
N ILE A 176 12.33 -7.76 -3.04
CA ILE A 176 11.47 -7.00 -2.13
C ILE A 176 10.70 -5.95 -2.94
N PHE A 177 11.33 -5.39 -3.97
CA PHE A 177 10.75 -4.35 -4.82
C PHE A 177 10.58 -4.77 -6.27
N HIS A 178 9.39 -4.50 -6.81
CA HIS A 178 9.20 -4.40 -8.24
C HIS A 178 9.65 -3.02 -8.74
N ILE A 179 10.64 -2.97 -9.64
CA ILE A 179 11.18 -1.69 -10.16
C ILE A 179 10.50 -1.31 -11.48
N ILE A 180 9.81 -0.17 -11.49
CA ILE A 180 9.23 0.45 -12.68
C ILE A 180 10.17 1.54 -13.19
N ASN A 181 10.91 1.20 -14.25
CA ASN A 181 11.81 2.10 -14.97
C ASN A 181 11.57 1.95 -16.49
N PRO A 182 10.56 2.63 -17.06
CA PRO A 182 10.22 2.51 -18.46
C PRO A 182 11.40 2.90 -19.36
N SER A 183 11.61 2.16 -20.45
CA SER A 183 12.66 2.45 -21.42
C SER A 183 12.16 3.36 -22.55
N LEU A 184 10.86 3.29 -22.88
CA LEU A 184 10.24 4.06 -23.94
C LEU A 184 9.94 5.50 -23.49
N SER A 185 10.25 6.47 -24.35
CA SER A 185 10.05 7.90 -24.04
C SER A 185 8.59 8.27 -23.78
N GLN A 186 7.65 7.61 -24.47
CA GLN A 186 6.21 7.82 -24.29
C GLN A 186 5.76 7.35 -22.90
N GLU A 187 6.22 6.19 -22.44
CA GLU A 187 5.91 5.66 -21.11
C GLU A 187 6.57 6.49 -20.02
N ARG A 188 7.83 6.89 -20.21
CA ARG A 188 8.51 7.83 -19.30
C ARG A 188 7.72 9.11 -19.14
N ALA A 189 7.20 9.68 -20.23
CA ALA A 189 6.43 10.92 -20.18
C ALA A 189 5.17 10.80 -19.31
N LEU A 190 4.55 9.62 -19.22
CA LEU A 190 3.36 9.39 -18.37
C LEU A 190 3.68 9.47 -16.88
N ILE A 191 4.88 9.04 -16.47
CA ILE A 191 5.26 8.95 -15.05
C ILE A 191 6.32 9.99 -14.64
N THR A 192 6.84 10.78 -15.58
CA THR A 192 7.84 11.80 -15.29
C THR A 192 7.23 12.88 -14.39
N ASN A 193 7.85 13.11 -13.23
CA ASN A 193 7.44 14.12 -12.26
C ASN A 193 5.95 14.03 -11.88
N ILE A 194 5.34 12.84 -11.84
CA ILE A 194 3.97 12.70 -11.32
C ILE A 194 3.92 12.96 -9.81
N SER A 195 2.76 13.35 -9.30
CA SER A 195 2.56 13.47 -7.85
C SER A 195 2.39 12.09 -7.20
N ASN A 196 2.51 12.04 -5.87
CA ASN A 196 2.17 10.86 -5.08
C ASN A 196 0.74 10.39 -5.35
N LEU A 197 -0.21 11.33 -5.41
CA LEU A 197 -1.62 11.01 -5.63
C LEU A 197 -1.85 10.43 -7.04
N ALA A 198 -1.19 10.99 -8.05
CA ALA A 198 -1.22 10.47 -9.41
C ALA A 198 -0.64 9.05 -9.48
N ALA A 199 0.48 8.80 -8.80
CA ALA A 199 1.07 7.47 -8.71
C ALA A 199 0.11 6.46 -8.05
N LEU A 200 -0.51 6.82 -6.92
CA LEU A 200 -1.52 5.97 -6.28
C LEU A 200 -2.70 5.66 -7.19
N ARG A 201 -3.17 6.62 -7.99
CA ARG A 201 -4.27 6.42 -8.95
C ARG A 201 -3.92 5.51 -10.11
N LEU A 202 -2.63 5.39 -10.45
CA LEU A 202 -2.16 4.49 -11.51
C LEU A 202 -2.00 3.06 -11.00
N PHE A 203 -1.47 2.88 -9.79
CA PHE A 203 -1.05 1.56 -9.30
C PHE A 203 -1.96 0.95 -8.25
N ASN A 204 -2.79 1.73 -7.57
CA ASN A 204 -3.64 1.27 -6.48
C ASN A 204 -5.12 1.54 -6.77
N ASP A 205 -5.99 0.70 -6.22
CA ASP A 205 -7.43 0.85 -6.34
C ASP A 205 -7.92 1.90 -5.34
N VAL A 206 -8.63 2.91 -5.81
CA VAL A 206 -9.24 3.91 -4.92
C VAL A 206 -10.37 3.30 -4.10
N ASP A 207 -10.50 3.79 -2.87
CA ASP A 207 -11.58 3.50 -1.93
C ASP A 207 -11.91 4.78 -1.13
N VAL A 208 -13.02 4.77 -0.40
CA VAL A 208 -13.44 5.87 0.47
C VAL A 208 -13.84 5.31 1.83
N ARG A 209 -13.18 5.78 2.87
CA ARG A 209 -13.41 5.38 4.26
C ARG A 209 -13.89 6.54 5.12
N GLN A 210 -14.37 6.24 6.32
CA GLN A 210 -14.59 7.24 7.35
C GLN A 210 -13.25 7.90 7.70
N ALA A 211 -13.22 9.23 7.70
CA ALA A 211 -12.07 9.98 8.17
C ALA A 211 -11.88 9.72 9.67
N PRO A 212 -10.63 9.63 10.17
CA PRO A 212 -10.38 9.53 11.60
C PRO A 212 -11.12 10.61 12.40
N ILE A 213 -11.56 10.28 13.62
CA ILE A 213 -12.24 11.26 14.47
C ILE A 213 -11.19 12.28 14.95
N PRO A 214 -11.42 13.59 14.78
CA PRO A 214 -10.50 14.59 15.31
C PRO A 214 -10.40 14.46 16.84
N PRO A 215 -9.18 14.55 17.42
CA PRO A 215 -9.03 14.60 18.87
C PRO A 215 -9.88 15.73 19.47
N PRO A 216 -10.27 15.63 20.76
CA PRO A 216 -10.97 16.71 21.46
C PRO A 216 -10.25 18.05 21.27
N ASP A 217 -11.02 19.12 21.15
CA ASP A 217 -10.55 20.51 20.96
C ASP A 217 -9.76 20.77 19.65
N THR A 218 -9.62 19.78 18.77
CA THR A 218 -8.96 19.95 17.48
C THR A 218 -9.94 20.50 16.44
N LYS A 219 -9.59 21.62 15.81
CA LYS A 219 -10.38 22.17 14.70
C LYS A 219 -10.22 21.29 13.47
N ARG A 220 -11.34 20.97 12.81
CA ARG A 220 -11.29 20.30 11.50
C ARG A 220 -10.56 21.15 10.47
N ILE A 221 -9.86 20.50 9.54
CA ILE A 221 -9.10 21.18 8.48
C ILE A 221 -10.05 22.04 7.62
N ARG A 222 -9.62 23.27 7.32
CA ARG A 222 -10.34 24.20 6.45
C ARG A 222 -9.39 24.81 5.41
N PRO A 223 -9.75 24.82 4.10
CA PRO A 223 -10.96 24.21 3.53
C PRO A 223 -10.95 22.67 3.65
N PRO A 224 -12.13 22.02 3.67
CA PRO A 224 -12.19 20.56 3.70
C PRO A 224 -11.49 19.97 2.46
N ASN A 225 -10.85 18.81 2.63
CA ASN A 225 -10.14 18.15 1.53
C ASN A 225 -10.32 16.65 1.66
N ARG A 226 -10.76 15.99 0.57
CA ARG A 226 -11.04 14.54 0.56
C ARG A 226 -9.83 13.66 0.90
N LEU A 227 -8.60 14.15 0.76
CA LEU A 227 -7.42 13.38 1.19
C LEU A 227 -7.24 13.36 2.70
N VAL A 228 -7.91 14.22 3.47
CA VAL A 228 -7.82 14.24 4.94
C VAL A 228 -9.19 14.01 5.57
N ASP A 229 -10.12 14.90 5.26
CA ASP A 229 -11.46 14.94 5.82
C ASP A 229 -12.32 15.87 4.95
N SER A 230 -13.28 15.29 4.25
CA SER A 230 -14.34 16.02 3.57
C SER A 230 -15.68 15.42 3.97
N GLY A 231 -16.41 16.13 4.83
CA GLY A 231 -17.70 15.66 5.34
C GLY A 231 -17.62 14.38 6.18
N GLY A 232 -16.50 14.13 6.87
CA GLY A 232 -16.30 12.90 7.64
C GLY A 232 -15.81 11.71 6.83
N TRP A 233 -15.50 11.89 5.54
CA TRP A 233 -14.98 10.86 4.66
C TRP A 233 -13.58 11.21 4.17
N GLN A 234 -12.82 10.17 3.80
CA GLN A 234 -11.48 10.27 3.29
C GLN A 234 -11.26 9.32 2.11
N GLU A 235 -10.71 9.85 1.01
CA GLU A 235 -10.22 9.06 -0.13
C GLU A 235 -8.95 8.33 0.29
N VAL A 236 -8.90 7.03 0.07
CA VAL A 236 -7.75 6.15 0.36
C VAL A 236 -7.51 5.21 -0.81
N TYR A 237 -6.41 4.47 -0.77
CA TYR A 237 -6.02 3.55 -1.82
C TYR A 237 -5.68 2.17 -1.23
N VAL A 238 -6.02 1.13 -1.98
CA VAL A 238 -5.76 -0.27 -1.65
C VAL A 238 -4.81 -0.84 -2.69
N GLY A 239 -3.70 -1.43 -2.22
CA GLY A 239 -2.65 -1.96 -3.07
C GLY A 239 -1.31 -1.96 -2.35
N LYS A 240 -0.23 -2.14 -3.12
CA LYS A 240 1.15 -2.15 -2.59
C LYS A 240 1.60 -0.75 -2.17
N ASN A 241 2.63 -0.70 -1.33
CA ASN A 241 3.32 0.55 -1.02
C ASN A 241 4.10 1.04 -2.25
N LEU A 242 4.03 2.34 -2.51
CA LEU A 242 4.76 2.98 -3.60
C LEU A 242 5.96 3.74 -3.06
N TRP A 243 7.11 3.56 -3.71
CA TRP A 243 8.37 4.23 -3.42
C TRP A 243 8.78 5.02 -4.64
N ILE A 244 8.91 6.33 -4.53
CA ILE A 244 9.15 7.21 -5.67
C ILE A 244 10.59 7.70 -5.64
N TYR A 245 11.31 7.37 -6.70
CA TYR A 245 12.59 7.97 -7.06
C TYR A 245 12.33 9.22 -7.90
N ASP A 246 12.71 10.38 -7.39
CA ASP A 246 12.48 11.69 -8.00
C ASP A 246 13.79 12.46 -8.20
N ALA A 247 13.70 13.70 -8.70
CA ALA A 247 14.89 14.51 -8.96
C ALA A 247 15.78 14.73 -7.73
N LYS A 248 15.21 14.73 -6.52
CA LYS A 248 15.96 14.89 -5.28
C LYS A 248 16.71 13.60 -4.93
N SER A 249 16.19 12.44 -5.34
CA SER A 249 16.80 11.11 -5.15
C SER A 249 18.18 11.00 -5.78
N ASN A 250 18.41 11.70 -6.91
CA ASN A 250 19.73 11.77 -7.55
C ASN A 250 20.82 12.28 -6.58
N SER A 251 20.45 13.22 -5.71
CA SER A 251 21.39 13.88 -4.80
C SER A 251 21.48 13.23 -3.42
N ASP A 252 20.34 12.79 -2.86
CA ASP A 252 20.26 12.32 -1.48
C ASP A 252 20.21 10.80 -1.35
N GLN A 253 20.10 10.08 -2.47
CA GLN A 253 19.98 8.62 -2.51
C GLN A 253 18.82 8.13 -1.62
N CYS A 254 17.78 8.94 -1.52
CA CYS A 254 16.55 8.64 -0.82
C CYS A 254 15.38 8.52 -1.80
N VAL A 255 14.37 7.75 -1.43
CA VAL A 255 13.10 7.66 -2.13
C VAL A 255 11.97 8.10 -1.21
N ARG A 256 10.89 8.62 -1.79
CA ARG A 256 9.66 8.94 -1.05
C ARG A 256 8.79 7.71 -0.98
N VAL A 257 8.50 7.17 0.20
CA VAL A 257 7.39 6.20 0.29
C VAL A 257 6.10 6.92 0.57
N VAL A 258 5.09 6.51 -0.17
CA VAL A 258 3.78 7.12 -0.24
C VAL A 258 2.81 6.27 0.56
N SER A 259 2.09 6.91 1.48
CA SER A 259 1.06 6.25 2.28
C SER A 259 -0.23 6.08 1.44
N PRO A 260 -0.67 4.83 1.17
CA PRO A 260 -1.89 4.57 0.39
C PRO A 260 -3.15 4.79 1.23
N SER A 261 -3.07 4.52 2.52
CA SER A 261 -4.05 4.89 3.54
C SER A 261 -3.38 5.79 4.57
N SER A 262 -4.01 6.93 4.86
CA SER A 262 -3.62 7.76 5.99
C SER A 262 -3.62 6.94 7.28
N SER A 263 -2.74 7.29 8.22
CA SER A 263 -2.75 6.68 9.55
C SER A 263 -4.13 6.84 10.22
N ASP A 264 -4.40 6.06 11.26
CA ASP A 264 -5.65 6.15 12.05
C ASP A 264 -5.74 7.47 12.84
N MET A 265 -4.83 8.42 12.61
CA MET A 265 -4.77 9.70 13.26
C MET A 265 -5.31 10.81 12.35
N TYR A 266 -6.13 11.67 12.94
CA TYR A 266 -6.67 12.83 12.25
C TYR A 266 -5.56 13.80 11.80
N GLY A 267 -5.70 14.34 10.59
CA GLY A 267 -4.78 15.35 10.04
C GLY A 267 -3.74 14.79 9.07
N THR A 268 -3.50 13.48 9.06
CA THR A 268 -2.70 12.80 8.03
C THR A 268 -3.47 12.75 6.73
N ALA A 269 -2.85 13.17 5.62
CA ALA A 269 -3.46 13.07 4.31
C ALA A 269 -3.06 11.76 3.62
N THR A 270 -4.00 11.18 2.87
CA THR A 270 -3.67 10.17 1.86
C THR A 270 -2.67 10.76 0.87
N ALA A 271 -1.72 9.95 0.42
CA ALA A 271 -0.59 10.36 -0.42
C ALA A 271 0.45 11.24 0.29
N ASP A 272 0.39 11.40 1.62
CA ASP A 272 1.53 11.93 2.38
C ASP A 272 2.74 11.01 2.20
N SER A 273 3.93 11.61 2.22
CA SER A 273 5.19 10.89 2.04
C SER A 273 6.30 11.40 2.94
N TRP A 274 7.18 10.48 3.32
CA TRP A 274 8.48 10.72 3.95
C TRP A 274 9.59 10.18 3.05
N ARG A 275 10.82 10.70 3.21
CA ARG A 275 11.99 10.22 2.48
C ARG A 275 12.77 9.23 3.33
N ALA A 276 13.13 8.10 2.72
CA ALA A 276 13.99 7.08 3.32
C ALA A 276 15.21 6.84 2.43
N ARG A 277 16.38 6.66 3.05
CA ARG A 277 17.62 6.32 2.34
C ARG A 277 17.55 4.90 1.79
N VAL A 278 18.09 4.67 0.60
CA VAL A 278 18.10 3.35 -0.07
C VAL A 278 18.58 2.21 0.83
N SER A 279 19.58 2.46 1.67
CA SER A 279 20.13 1.46 2.59
C SER A 279 19.18 0.98 3.69
N HIS A 280 17.98 1.56 3.82
CA HIS A 280 16.99 1.16 4.84
C HIS A 280 15.66 0.73 4.21
N ILE A 281 15.45 0.91 2.90
CA ILE A 281 14.10 0.75 2.33
C ILE A 281 13.65 -0.71 2.30
N CYS A 282 14.59 -1.67 2.18
CA CYS A 282 14.29 -3.11 2.26
C CYS A 282 13.67 -3.48 3.62
N GLU A 283 14.34 -3.13 4.71
CA GLU A 283 13.84 -3.35 6.08
C GLU A 283 12.49 -2.66 6.31
N LEU A 284 12.38 -1.39 5.89
CA LEU A 284 11.15 -0.65 6.04
C LEU A 284 9.99 -1.31 5.27
N GLN A 285 10.22 -1.78 4.04
CA GLN A 285 9.18 -2.43 3.23
C GLN A 285 8.74 -3.76 3.83
N VAL A 286 9.66 -4.59 4.33
CA VAL A 286 9.31 -5.85 5.02
C VAL A 286 8.46 -5.55 6.25
N ASN A 287 8.88 -4.60 7.09
CA ASN A 287 8.16 -4.20 8.29
C ASN A 287 6.78 -3.58 8.01
N LEU A 288 6.64 -2.86 6.90
CA LEU A 288 5.35 -2.31 6.46
C LEU A 288 4.41 -3.40 5.94
N SER A 289 4.94 -4.36 5.17
CA SER A 289 4.14 -5.46 4.64
C SER A 289 3.69 -6.45 5.71
N SER A 290 4.52 -6.70 6.72
CA SER A 290 4.17 -7.56 7.86
C SER A 290 3.18 -6.90 8.82
N GLY A 291 2.98 -5.58 8.69
CA GLY A 291 2.19 -4.78 9.63
C GLY A 291 2.88 -4.55 10.98
N ALA A 292 4.14 -4.99 11.15
CA ALA A 292 4.95 -4.72 12.33
C ALA A 292 5.21 -3.22 12.52
N MET A 293 5.25 -2.48 11.42
CA MET A 293 5.37 -1.03 11.40
C MET A 293 4.22 -0.41 10.60
N LYS A 294 3.75 0.75 11.06
CA LYS A 294 2.92 1.65 10.26
C LYS A 294 3.66 2.97 10.13
N ILE A 295 3.60 3.59 8.95
CA ILE A 295 4.12 4.95 8.79
C ILE A 295 3.14 5.89 9.51
N ASP A 296 3.54 6.35 10.69
CA ASP A 296 2.84 7.44 11.37
C ASP A 296 3.58 8.75 11.12
N PHE A 297 2.91 9.69 10.46
CA PHE A 297 3.43 11.03 10.21
C PHE A 297 3.30 11.96 11.42
N GLY A 298 2.85 11.44 12.57
CA GLY A 298 2.91 12.10 13.88
C GLY A 298 2.10 13.41 13.99
N GLY A 299 1.29 13.74 12.98
CA GLY A 299 0.45 14.94 12.93
C GLY A 299 1.23 16.26 12.88
N LEU A 300 2.56 16.20 12.96
CA LEU A 300 3.48 17.32 13.16
C LEU A 300 4.56 17.27 12.07
N ASP A 301 4.31 17.95 10.94
CA ASP A 301 5.28 18.44 9.94
C ASP A 301 6.40 17.52 9.43
N ARG A 302 6.25 16.18 9.51
CA ARG A 302 7.27 15.23 8.98
C ARG A 302 7.03 14.78 7.55
N TRP A 303 5.95 15.23 6.92
CA TRP A 303 5.63 14.98 5.52
C TRP A 303 6.22 16.06 4.62
N ASP A 304 6.51 15.71 3.37
CA ASP A 304 6.93 16.68 2.35
C ASP A 304 5.81 17.71 2.09
N TYR A 305 5.98 18.91 2.65
CA TYR A 305 4.95 19.95 2.60
C TYR A 305 4.59 20.37 1.18
N ALA A 306 5.60 20.51 0.31
CA ALA A 306 5.39 20.93 -1.06
C ALA A 306 4.57 19.88 -1.81
N GLU A 307 4.88 18.60 -1.58
CA GLU A 307 4.17 17.50 -2.22
C GLU A 307 2.74 17.33 -1.69
N ARG A 308 2.52 17.44 -0.38
CA ARG A 308 1.15 17.43 0.17
C ARG A 308 0.30 18.55 -0.42
N GLN A 309 0.84 19.76 -0.55
CA GLN A 309 0.12 20.86 -1.19
C GLN A 309 -0.16 20.58 -2.68
N ARG A 310 0.71 19.86 -3.36
CA ARG A 310 0.47 19.39 -4.73
C ARG A 310 -0.67 18.37 -4.77
N ASN A 311 -0.63 17.34 -3.92
CA ASN A 311 -1.67 16.31 -3.80
C ASN A 311 -3.03 16.92 -3.46
N MET A 312 -3.09 17.84 -2.50
CA MET A 312 -4.34 18.51 -2.09
C MET A 312 -4.98 19.30 -3.23
N ARG A 313 -4.17 19.98 -4.06
CA ARG A 313 -4.66 20.70 -5.24
C ARG A 313 -5.17 19.74 -6.32
N GLU A 314 -4.42 18.67 -6.59
CA GLU A 314 -4.81 17.65 -7.56
C GLU A 314 -6.06 16.86 -7.11
N ALA A 315 -6.27 16.72 -5.81
CA ALA A 315 -7.49 16.15 -5.28
C ALA A 315 -8.72 17.03 -5.56
N VAL A 316 -8.59 18.35 -5.59
CA VAL A 316 -9.72 19.24 -5.91
C VAL A 316 -9.96 19.33 -7.41
N THR A 317 -8.90 19.40 -8.20
CA THR A 317 -8.95 19.42 -9.67
C THR A 317 -8.22 18.19 -10.19
N PRO A 318 -8.91 17.04 -10.33
CA PRO A 318 -8.28 15.85 -10.89
C PRO A 318 -7.74 16.21 -12.28
N GLY A 319 -6.44 16.06 -12.47
CA GLY A 319 -5.85 16.17 -13.80
C GLY A 319 -6.45 15.11 -14.73
N VAL A 320 -6.38 15.34 -16.04
CA VAL A 320 -6.53 14.27 -17.02
C VAL A 320 -5.27 13.43 -16.91
N LEU A 321 -5.33 12.38 -16.09
CA LEU A 321 -4.31 11.34 -16.06
C LEU A 321 -4.43 10.46 -17.30
#